data_AF-A0A9E6E357-F1
#
_entry.id   AF-A0A9E6E357-F1
#
_cell.length_a   1.000
_cell.length_b   1.000
_cell.length_c   1.000
_cell.angle_alpha   90.00
_cell.angle_beta   90.00
_cell.angle_gamma   90.00
#
_symmetry.space_group_name_H-M   'P 1'
#
loop_
_entity.id
_entity.type
_entity.pdbx_description
1 polymer ?
#
loop_
_entity_poly.entity_id
_entity_poly.type
_entity_poly.pdbx_seq_one_letter_code
_entity_poly.pdbx_strand_id
1 'polypeptide(L)'
;MHQLKKYGAIGGAISLAFCWPLAVGQIGHHVISDGIAHLNSGSLKAEIVSYERGYLSSEVQTRYTVADPELASQLELDGLPAEFLVNSHVSHGLISLKATSTLDNVETFPLTLTTITQLNGNTDYTLAMDNWHQSMEGDGGAMVSVTPSTLKGHVTVLGEVSYDLNIPSVEIDFNTGEKMLLSNMTGSGQGRKQNSFWLGEQEINIADMSVFDSGQTSLFTMKSGQYKFSSSLDDASKRVNSQHVVSATKLLMPEGEADNLIVDLEFGDLDSHSFEQLVNMYQNNPVLTAADVQAAIPDVETLFSKGFYLSMNKMAVTLDDKGQFESTWKITVPEGTSNVTQNPAMILPALTGNLDTFFSNGLVEQYPFIKQGIDEAMAMEFISQDDKGYQIRAELKDGNLVFENGQKIPLMAILLPAMMQP
;
A
#
# COMPACT_ATOMS: atom_id res chain seq x y z
N MET A 1 -18.33 -10.87 -0.13
CA MET A 1 -16.98 -11.37 -0.50
C MET A 1 -16.77 -11.50 -2.01
N HIS A 2 -17.71 -12.02 -2.80
CA HIS A 2 -17.53 -12.16 -4.26
C HIS A 2 -17.34 -10.81 -5.00
N GLN A 3 -18.07 -9.77 -4.59
CA GLN A 3 -17.95 -8.42 -5.18
C GLN A 3 -16.65 -7.70 -4.76
N LEU A 4 -16.15 -7.96 -3.54
CA LEU A 4 -14.88 -7.38 -3.07
C LEU A 4 -13.67 -7.88 -3.87
N LYS A 5 -13.69 -9.18 -4.22
CA LYS A 5 -12.67 -9.77 -5.10
C LYS A 5 -12.71 -9.15 -6.50
N LYS A 6 -13.88 -8.76 -7.01
CA LYS A 6 -14.03 -8.11 -8.32
C LYS A 6 -13.51 -6.68 -8.34
N TYR A 7 -13.76 -5.89 -7.28
CA TYR A 7 -13.11 -4.57 -7.11
C TYR A 7 -11.58 -4.69 -7.13
N GLY A 8 -11.04 -5.72 -6.48
CA GLY A 8 -9.62 -6.05 -6.49
C GLY A 8 -9.10 -6.45 -7.88
N ALA A 9 -9.86 -7.23 -8.65
CA ALA A 9 -9.47 -7.66 -10.00
C ALA A 9 -9.43 -6.52 -11.01
N ILE A 10 -10.45 -5.64 -11.03
CA ILE A 10 -10.48 -4.44 -11.89
C ILE A 10 -9.35 -3.48 -11.49
N GLY A 11 -9.15 -3.25 -10.20
CA GLY A 11 -8.03 -2.47 -9.69
C GLY A 11 -6.67 -3.09 -10.03
N GLY A 12 -6.57 -4.43 -10.02
CA GLY A 12 -5.38 -5.19 -10.38
C GLY A 12 -5.03 -5.07 -11.87
N ALA A 13 -6.00 -5.18 -12.77
CA ALA A 13 -5.81 -4.98 -14.21
C ALA A 13 -5.38 -3.55 -14.55
N ILE A 14 -6.01 -2.56 -13.91
CA ILE A 14 -5.62 -1.15 -13.99
C ILE A 14 -4.17 -0.98 -13.50
N SER A 15 -3.84 -1.54 -12.33
CA SER A 15 -2.49 -1.46 -11.75
C SER A 15 -1.43 -2.10 -12.65
N LEU A 16 -1.69 -3.27 -13.23
CA LEU A 16 -0.77 -3.95 -14.15
C LEU A 16 -0.50 -3.11 -15.40
N ALA A 17 -1.53 -2.48 -15.95
CA ALA A 17 -1.38 -1.57 -17.09
C ALA A 17 -0.60 -0.28 -16.72
N PHE A 18 -0.78 0.23 -15.51
CA PHE A 18 -0.03 1.39 -14.98
C PHE A 18 1.40 1.05 -14.53
N CYS A 19 1.73 -0.21 -14.28
CA CYS A 19 3.09 -0.67 -13.94
C CYS A 19 4.00 -0.86 -15.17
N TRP A 20 3.42 -0.98 -16.37
CA TRP A 20 4.15 -1.16 -17.62
C TRP A 20 5.17 -0.02 -17.96
N PRO A 21 4.94 1.28 -17.68
CA PRO A 21 5.92 2.35 -17.91
C PRO A 21 7.23 2.19 -17.14
N LEU A 22 7.18 1.64 -15.91
CA LEU A 22 8.37 1.41 -15.08
C LEU A 22 9.30 0.38 -15.71
N ALA A 23 8.79 -0.45 -16.64
CA ALA A 23 9.53 -1.47 -17.36
C ALA A 23 10.20 -0.97 -18.66
N VAL A 24 9.75 0.15 -19.24
CA VAL A 24 10.13 0.57 -20.62
C VAL A 24 11.16 1.71 -20.63
N GLY A 25 11.66 2.11 -19.46
CA GLY A 25 12.45 3.33 -19.25
C GLY A 25 13.85 3.42 -19.87
N GLN A 26 14.32 2.50 -20.71
CA GLN A 26 15.63 2.61 -21.37
C GLN A 26 15.59 2.03 -22.79
N ILE A 27 15.63 2.86 -23.85
CA ILE A 27 15.44 2.37 -25.24
C ILE A 27 16.59 2.78 -26.18
N GLY A 28 17.16 1.78 -26.84
CA GLY A 28 18.17 1.73 -27.92
C GLY A 28 18.44 0.23 -28.20
N HIS A 29 18.88 -0.26 -29.37
CA HIS A 29 18.84 -1.72 -29.69
C HIS A 29 19.44 -2.66 -28.60
N HIS A 30 20.64 -2.37 -28.09
CA HIS A 30 21.23 -3.11 -26.95
C HIS A 30 20.47 -2.87 -25.63
N VAL A 31 19.91 -1.69 -25.48
CA VAL A 31 19.12 -1.28 -24.31
C VAL A 31 17.71 -1.93 -24.32
N ILE A 32 17.13 -2.22 -25.48
CA ILE A 32 15.85 -2.94 -25.65
C ILE A 32 16.07 -4.43 -25.36
N SER A 33 17.15 -5.02 -25.88
CA SER A 33 17.47 -6.42 -25.59
C SER A 33 17.84 -6.64 -24.13
N ASP A 34 18.67 -5.77 -23.57
CA ASP A 34 19.11 -5.86 -22.17
C ASP A 34 17.98 -5.48 -21.22
N GLY A 35 17.17 -4.47 -21.57
CA GLY A 35 15.97 -4.10 -20.82
C GLY A 35 14.99 -5.26 -20.72
N ILE A 36 14.59 -5.86 -21.84
CA ILE A 36 13.66 -7.01 -21.86
C ILE A 36 14.22 -8.22 -21.10
N ALA A 37 15.53 -8.45 -21.14
CA ALA A 37 16.16 -9.50 -20.34
C ALA A 37 16.02 -9.26 -18.82
N HIS A 38 16.09 -8.01 -18.36
CA HIS A 38 15.87 -7.63 -16.96
C HIS A 38 14.38 -7.53 -16.57
N LEU A 39 13.45 -7.51 -17.53
CA LEU A 39 12.00 -7.49 -17.29
C LEU A 39 11.41 -8.86 -16.97
N ASN A 40 12.07 -9.93 -17.41
CA ASN A 40 11.63 -11.28 -17.10
C ASN A 40 11.75 -11.53 -15.60
N SER A 41 10.60 -11.68 -14.95
CA SER A 41 10.47 -11.95 -13.52
C SER A 41 9.57 -13.16 -13.30
N GLY A 42 9.37 -13.56 -12.05
CA GLY A 42 8.45 -14.66 -11.72
C GLY A 42 7.00 -14.42 -12.17
N SER A 43 6.58 -13.16 -12.35
CA SER A 43 5.19 -12.78 -12.66
C SER A 43 4.96 -12.27 -14.09
N LEU A 44 6.01 -11.86 -14.81
CA LEU A 44 5.90 -11.26 -16.14
C LEU A 44 7.01 -11.77 -17.06
N LYS A 45 6.64 -12.17 -18.28
CA LYS A 45 7.55 -12.48 -19.38
C LYS A 45 7.43 -11.42 -20.47
N ALA A 46 8.56 -10.91 -20.95
CA ALA A 46 8.62 -9.96 -22.06
C ALA A 46 9.47 -10.52 -23.21
N GLU A 47 9.02 -10.33 -24.45
CA GLU A 47 9.77 -10.74 -25.65
C GLU A 47 9.58 -9.75 -26.81
N ILE A 48 10.61 -9.65 -27.66
CA ILE A 48 10.54 -8.88 -28.92
C ILE A 48 9.91 -9.76 -29.97
N VAL A 49 8.77 -9.34 -30.53
CA VAL A 49 8.08 -10.03 -31.62
C VAL A 49 8.64 -9.59 -32.96
N SER A 50 8.84 -8.28 -33.15
CA SER A 50 9.42 -7.73 -34.37
C SER A 50 10.24 -6.47 -34.07
N TYR A 51 11.25 -6.21 -34.90
CA TYR A 51 12.11 -5.03 -34.82
C TYR A 51 12.52 -4.59 -36.22
N GLU A 52 11.95 -3.49 -36.69
CA GLU A 52 12.28 -2.89 -37.98
C GLU A 52 13.14 -1.64 -37.76
N ARG A 53 14.44 -1.80 -38.03
CA ARG A 53 15.40 -0.71 -37.86
C ARG A 53 15.41 0.22 -39.08
N GLY A 54 15.00 1.47 -38.88
CA GLY A 54 15.26 2.57 -39.80
C GLY A 54 16.51 3.39 -39.42
N TYR A 55 16.85 4.39 -40.25
CA TYR A 55 18.01 5.26 -40.03
C TYR A 55 17.77 6.32 -38.94
N LEU A 56 16.58 6.90 -38.90
CA LEU A 56 16.17 7.92 -37.90
C LEU A 56 14.99 7.47 -37.03
N SER A 57 14.33 6.37 -37.38
CA SER A 57 13.24 5.80 -36.64
C SER A 57 13.37 4.28 -36.56
N SER A 58 12.64 3.63 -35.67
CA SER A 58 12.52 2.18 -35.61
C SER A 58 11.13 1.81 -35.14
N GLU A 59 10.57 0.75 -35.70
CA GLU A 59 9.32 0.16 -35.24
C GLU A 59 9.65 -1.10 -34.43
N VAL A 60 9.05 -1.23 -33.26
CA VAL A 60 9.31 -2.36 -32.37
C VAL A 60 7.97 -2.91 -31.89
N GLN A 61 7.77 -4.21 -32.04
CA GLN A 61 6.66 -4.90 -31.41
C GLN A 61 7.18 -5.78 -30.28
N THR A 62 6.62 -5.58 -29.09
CA THR A 62 6.93 -6.39 -27.90
C THR A 62 5.68 -7.08 -27.41
N ARG A 63 5.86 -8.30 -26.88
CA ARG A 63 4.81 -9.08 -26.24
C ARG A 63 5.11 -9.20 -24.75
N TYR A 64 4.10 -8.94 -23.94
CA TYR A 64 4.11 -9.14 -22.51
C TYR A 64 3.12 -10.23 -22.15
N THR A 65 3.56 -11.24 -21.42
CA THR A 65 2.74 -12.37 -20.99
C THR A 65 2.79 -12.48 -19.47
N VAL A 66 1.62 -12.58 -18.85
CA VAL A 66 1.53 -12.88 -17.41
C VAL A 66 2.04 -14.31 -17.20
N ALA A 67 3.14 -14.44 -16.45
CA ALA A 67 3.81 -15.72 -16.23
C ALA A 67 3.22 -16.51 -15.06
N ASP A 68 2.52 -15.82 -14.15
CA ASP A 68 1.80 -16.43 -13.04
C ASP A 68 0.51 -17.13 -13.54
N PRO A 69 0.40 -18.47 -13.42
CA PRO A 69 -0.77 -19.21 -13.88
C PRO A 69 -2.07 -18.84 -13.18
N GLU A 70 -2.03 -18.46 -11.90
CA GLU A 70 -3.25 -18.08 -11.15
C GLU A 70 -3.78 -16.74 -11.64
N LEU A 71 -2.88 -15.76 -11.80
CA LEU A 71 -3.24 -14.44 -12.33
C LEU A 71 -3.69 -14.51 -13.79
N ALA A 72 -3.02 -15.30 -14.63
CA ALA A 72 -3.42 -15.52 -16.01
C ALA A 72 -4.82 -16.14 -16.10
N SER A 73 -5.09 -17.18 -15.30
CA SER A 73 -6.43 -17.80 -15.25
C SER A 73 -7.50 -16.82 -14.76
N GLN A 74 -7.18 -15.93 -13.81
CA GLN A 74 -8.12 -14.95 -13.31
C GLN A 74 -8.45 -13.89 -14.37
N LEU A 75 -7.45 -13.41 -15.11
CA LEU A 75 -7.67 -12.48 -16.23
C LEU A 75 -8.56 -13.10 -17.30
N GLU A 76 -8.34 -14.36 -17.67
CA GLU A 76 -9.16 -15.08 -18.64
C GLU A 76 -10.62 -15.22 -18.18
N LEU A 77 -10.84 -15.54 -16.90
CA LEU A 77 -12.19 -15.61 -16.30
C LEU A 77 -12.91 -14.27 -16.34
N ASP A 78 -12.15 -13.18 -16.21
CA ASP A 78 -12.67 -11.80 -16.21
C ASP A 78 -12.76 -11.20 -17.63
N GLY A 79 -12.48 -12.01 -18.67
CA GLY A 79 -12.57 -11.58 -20.08
C GLY A 79 -11.43 -10.67 -20.53
N LEU A 80 -10.35 -10.60 -19.76
CA LEU A 80 -9.14 -9.82 -20.05
C LEU A 80 -8.04 -10.71 -20.63
N PRO A 81 -7.20 -10.20 -21.54
CA PRO A 81 -6.12 -10.99 -22.10
C PRO A 81 -4.99 -11.16 -21.08
N ALA A 82 -4.40 -12.37 -21.03
CA ALA A 82 -3.14 -12.63 -20.29
C ALA A 82 -1.88 -12.27 -21.12
N GLU A 83 -2.07 -11.87 -22.37
CA GLU A 83 -1.03 -11.44 -23.31
C GLU A 83 -1.34 -10.05 -23.88
N PHE A 84 -0.34 -9.18 -23.86
CA PHE A 84 -0.44 -7.82 -24.39
C PHE A 84 0.62 -7.60 -25.48
N LEU A 85 0.16 -7.28 -26.69
CA LEU A 85 1.02 -6.83 -27.78
C LEU A 85 1.11 -5.31 -27.78
N VAL A 86 2.33 -4.83 -27.91
CA VAL A 86 2.70 -3.42 -27.79
C VAL A 86 3.48 -3.03 -29.01
N ASN A 87 3.00 -2.00 -29.72
CA ASN A 87 3.71 -1.38 -30.82
C ASN A 87 4.39 -0.12 -30.31
N SER A 88 5.67 0.04 -30.62
CA SER A 88 6.48 1.18 -30.22
C SER A 88 7.15 1.82 -31.42
N HIS A 89 6.80 3.07 -31.68
CA HIS A 89 7.47 3.91 -32.64
C HIS A 89 8.59 4.68 -31.96
N VAL A 90 9.84 4.39 -32.31
CA VAL A 90 11.03 5.04 -31.76
C VAL A 90 11.59 6.03 -32.77
N SER A 91 11.90 7.25 -32.34
CA SER A 91 12.48 8.31 -33.17
C SER A 91 13.74 8.88 -32.52
N HIS A 92 14.76 9.13 -33.36
CA HIS A 92 16.04 9.70 -32.95
C HIS A 92 16.00 11.23 -33.04
N GLY A 93 16.21 11.90 -31.92
CA GLY A 93 16.60 13.31 -31.87
C GLY A 93 18.12 13.48 -31.90
N LEU A 94 18.60 14.72 -31.95
CA LEU A 94 20.03 15.05 -31.90
C LEU A 94 20.72 14.57 -30.60
N ILE A 95 19.99 14.58 -29.48
CA ILE A 95 20.51 14.28 -28.13
C ILE A 95 19.53 13.46 -27.28
N SER A 96 18.52 12.85 -27.90
CA SER A 96 17.48 12.11 -27.18
C SER A 96 16.83 11.05 -28.06
N LEU A 97 16.21 10.06 -27.43
CA LEU A 97 15.40 9.03 -28.06
C LEU A 97 13.97 9.20 -27.56
N LYS A 98 13.02 9.36 -28.47
CA LYS A 98 11.59 9.43 -28.13
C LYS A 98 10.92 8.16 -28.60
N ALA A 99 10.22 7.47 -27.69
CA ALA A 99 9.35 6.36 -28.05
C ALA A 99 7.89 6.71 -27.75
N THR A 100 7.00 6.32 -28.64
CA THR A 100 5.55 6.31 -28.41
C THR A 100 5.06 4.88 -28.57
N SER A 101 4.52 4.32 -27.49
CA SER A 101 4.08 2.94 -27.40
C SER A 101 2.57 2.86 -27.15
N THR A 102 1.89 1.98 -27.88
CA THR A 102 0.45 1.73 -27.77
C THR A 102 0.18 0.23 -27.79
N LEU A 103 -0.94 -0.20 -27.21
CA LEU A 103 -1.41 -1.58 -27.35
C LEU A 103 -1.94 -1.82 -28.77
N ASP A 104 -1.83 -3.05 -29.28
CA ASP A 104 -2.44 -3.45 -30.56
C ASP A 104 -3.97 -3.25 -30.54
N ASN A 105 -4.61 -3.54 -29.40
CA ASN A 105 -6.04 -3.38 -29.18
C ASN A 105 -6.38 -2.08 -28.44
N VAL A 106 -5.85 -0.94 -28.91
CA VAL A 106 -6.03 0.37 -28.26
C VAL A 106 -7.50 0.79 -28.12
N GLU A 107 -8.38 0.30 -29.01
CA GLU A 107 -9.83 0.55 -28.92
C GLU A 107 -10.46 -0.08 -27.67
N THR A 108 -9.90 -1.19 -27.17
CA THR A 108 -10.34 -1.87 -25.95
C THR A 108 -9.70 -1.30 -24.70
N PHE A 109 -8.48 -0.78 -24.81
CA PHE A 109 -7.76 -0.15 -23.70
C PHE A 109 -6.90 1.01 -24.21
N PRO A 110 -7.42 2.27 -24.18
CA PRO A 110 -6.83 3.40 -24.89
C PRO A 110 -5.65 4.00 -24.14
N LEU A 111 -4.57 3.22 -24.03
CA LEU A 111 -3.37 3.54 -23.28
C LEU A 111 -2.21 3.88 -24.24
N THR A 112 -1.56 5.01 -23.99
CA THR A 112 -0.37 5.46 -24.73
C THR A 112 0.75 5.79 -23.76
N LEU A 113 1.90 5.17 -23.94
CA LEU A 113 3.13 5.50 -23.23
C LEU A 113 4.03 6.35 -24.14
N THR A 114 4.49 7.49 -23.65
CA THR A 114 5.54 8.28 -24.29
C THR A 114 6.75 8.32 -23.38
N THR A 115 7.93 7.99 -23.92
CA THR A 115 9.21 8.11 -23.20
C THR A 115 10.16 9.03 -23.96
N ILE A 116 10.98 9.77 -23.22
CA ILE A 116 12.06 10.59 -23.76
C ILE A 116 13.32 10.26 -22.97
N THR A 117 14.22 9.48 -23.57
CA THR A 117 15.50 9.10 -22.98
C THR A 117 16.60 10.05 -23.47
N GLN A 118 17.31 10.66 -22.53
CA GLN A 118 18.44 11.55 -22.80
C GLN A 118 19.75 10.76 -23.00
N LEU A 119 20.80 11.40 -23.51
CA LEU A 119 22.12 10.75 -23.72
C LEU A 119 22.74 10.17 -22.44
N ASN A 120 22.41 10.70 -21.27
CA ASN A 120 22.88 10.18 -19.99
C ASN A 120 22.09 8.94 -19.52
N GLY A 121 21.07 8.50 -20.27
CA GLY A 121 20.22 7.36 -19.95
C GLY A 121 19.02 7.67 -19.04
N ASN A 122 18.87 8.91 -18.57
CA ASN A 122 17.69 9.32 -17.82
C ASN A 122 16.49 9.42 -18.74
N THR A 123 15.31 9.04 -18.24
CA THR A 123 14.10 8.94 -19.05
C THR A 123 12.94 9.63 -18.37
N ASP A 124 12.35 10.59 -19.08
CA ASP A 124 11.02 11.11 -18.75
C ASP A 124 9.97 10.19 -19.37
N TYR A 125 8.90 9.90 -18.63
CA TYR A 125 7.79 9.11 -19.13
C TYR A 125 6.44 9.78 -18.90
N THR A 126 5.49 9.50 -19.78
CA THR A 126 4.10 9.90 -19.66
C THR A 126 3.24 8.76 -20.19
N LEU A 127 2.54 8.11 -19.28
CA LEU A 127 1.46 7.20 -19.57
C LEU A 127 0.16 8.00 -19.57
N ALA A 128 -0.55 8.00 -20.69
CA ALA A 128 -1.84 8.65 -20.84
C ALA A 128 -2.88 7.59 -21.21
N MET A 129 -4.01 7.62 -20.52
CA MET A 129 -5.20 6.86 -20.86
C MET A 129 -6.25 7.85 -21.35
N ASP A 130 -6.83 7.62 -22.53
CA ASP A 130 -8.03 8.36 -22.96
C ASP A 130 -9.28 7.82 -22.22
N ASN A 131 -10.46 8.32 -22.57
CA ASN A 131 -11.71 7.81 -22.06
C ASN A 131 -11.80 6.30 -22.28
N TRP A 132 -11.81 5.55 -21.20
CA TRP A 132 -11.95 4.10 -21.24
C TRP A 132 -13.35 3.72 -20.77
N HIS A 133 -14.04 2.95 -21.61
CA HIS A 133 -15.37 2.46 -21.31
C HIS A 133 -15.43 0.98 -21.67
N GLN A 134 -15.67 0.13 -20.68
CA GLN A 134 -15.74 -1.31 -20.86
C GLN A 134 -17.01 -1.85 -20.22
N SER A 135 -17.78 -2.62 -20.99
CA SER A 135 -18.94 -3.35 -20.48
C SER A 135 -18.59 -4.83 -20.36
N MET A 136 -18.83 -5.41 -19.18
CA MET A 136 -18.68 -6.83 -18.92
C MET A 136 -20.08 -7.46 -18.83
N GLU A 137 -20.34 -8.49 -19.65
CA GLU A 137 -21.62 -9.19 -19.67
C GLU A 137 -21.76 -10.21 -18.53
N GLY A 138 -23.00 -10.66 -18.27
CA GLY A 138 -23.31 -11.74 -17.33
C GLY A 138 -23.86 -11.29 -15.97
N ASP A 139 -24.29 -12.28 -15.18
CA ASP A 139 -24.80 -12.09 -13.81
C ASP A 139 -23.63 -11.67 -12.90
N GLY A 140 -23.60 -10.38 -12.55
CA GLY A 140 -22.48 -9.74 -11.86
C GLY A 140 -21.40 -9.14 -12.77
N GLY A 141 -21.69 -8.92 -14.05
CA GLY A 141 -20.92 -8.00 -14.90
C GLY A 141 -21.07 -6.53 -14.46
N ALA A 142 -20.26 -5.65 -15.03
CA ALA A 142 -20.25 -4.22 -14.71
C ALA A 142 -19.83 -3.38 -15.91
N MET A 143 -20.24 -2.12 -15.90
CA MET A 143 -19.79 -1.09 -16.81
C MET A 143 -18.75 -0.24 -16.08
N VAL A 144 -17.51 -0.23 -16.59
CA VAL A 144 -16.41 0.56 -16.04
C VAL A 144 -16.18 1.75 -16.97
N SER A 145 -16.19 2.95 -16.39
CA SER A 145 -15.88 4.20 -17.09
C SER A 145 -14.75 4.91 -16.37
N VAL A 146 -13.68 5.24 -17.10
CA VAL A 146 -12.56 6.02 -16.59
C VAL A 146 -12.32 7.22 -17.50
N THR A 147 -12.28 8.39 -16.88
CA THR A 147 -11.99 9.65 -17.59
C THR A 147 -10.49 9.76 -17.92
N PRO A 148 -10.09 10.64 -18.85
CA PRO A 148 -8.71 10.72 -19.29
C PRO A 148 -7.76 10.91 -18.11
N SER A 149 -6.80 9.99 -17.99
CA SER A 149 -5.94 9.84 -16.83
C SER A 149 -4.48 9.87 -17.25
N THR A 150 -3.60 10.32 -16.36
CA THR A 150 -2.17 10.43 -16.67
C THR A 150 -1.31 9.98 -15.51
N LEU A 151 -0.25 9.25 -15.82
CA LEU A 151 0.87 8.99 -14.92
C LEU A 151 2.14 9.50 -15.61
N LYS A 152 2.80 10.48 -15.00
CA LYS A 152 4.03 11.08 -15.52
C LYS A 152 5.15 10.85 -14.53
N GLY A 153 6.39 10.92 -14.98
CA GLY A 153 7.50 10.76 -14.07
C GLY A 153 8.86 10.80 -14.74
N HIS A 154 9.87 10.55 -13.91
CA HIS A 154 11.27 10.53 -14.31
C HIS A 154 11.95 9.30 -13.73
N VAL A 155 12.82 8.66 -14.51
CA VAL A 155 13.67 7.56 -14.07
C VAL A 155 15.12 7.88 -14.37
N THR A 156 16.00 7.75 -13.38
CA THR A 156 17.44 7.91 -13.56
C THR A 156 18.13 6.57 -13.78
N VAL A 157 19.33 6.60 -14.36
CA VAL A 157 20.19 5.40 -14.48
C VAL A 157 20.59 4.77 -13.13
N LEU A 158 20.42 5.50 -12.03
CA LEU A 158 20.67 5.02 -10.67
C LEU A 158 19.44 4.33 -10.04
N GLY A 159 18.34 4.22 -10.78
CA GLY A 159 17.10 3.60 -10.31
C GLY A 159 16.25 4.51 -9.42
N GLU A 160 16.53 5.82 -9.39
CA GLU A 160 15.64 6.80 -8.77
C GLU A 160 14.45 7.03 -9.70
N VAL A 161 13.25 6.99 -9.14
CA VAL A 161 11.99 7.14 -9.83
C VAL A 161 11.19 8.25 -9.14
N SER A 162 10.65 9.17 -9.92
CA SER A 162 9.59 10.06 -9.48
C SER A 162 8.34 9.83 -10.32
N TYR A 163 7.17 10.05 -9.73
CA TYR A 163 5.91 9.96 -10.44
C TYR A 163 4.88 10.98 -9.95
N ASP A 164 3.96 11.33 -10.85
CA ASP A 164 2.77 12.13 -10.64
C ASP A 164 1.59 11.43 -11.35
N LEU A 165 0.64 10.94 -10.56
CA LEU A 165 -0.59 10.27 -10.99
C LEU A 165 -1.77 11.24 -10.91
N ASN A 166 -2.63 11.22 -11.91
CA ASN A 166 -3.90 11.94 -11.94
C ASN A 166 -4.98 11.11 -12.63
N ILE A 167 -5.99 10.70 -11.87
CA ILE A 167 -7.18 9.98 -12.30
C ILE A 167 -8.40 10.81 -11.88
N PRO A 168 -9.00 11.60 -12.79
CA PRO A 168 -10.05 12.53 -12.43
C PRO A 168 -11.35 11.87 -11.96
N SER A 169 -11.71 10.73 -12.55
CA SER A 169 -12.93 10.00 -12.19
C SER A 169 -12.89 8.56 -12.68
N VAL A 170 -13.35 7.65 -11.82
CA VAL A 170 -13.66 6.25 -12.10
C VAL A 170 -15.09 5.98 -11.65
N GLU A 171 -15.86 5.38 -12.53
CA GLU A 171 -17.26 4.99 -12.29
C GLU A 171 -17.42 3.51 -12.65
N ILE A 172 -18.01 2.74 -11.72
CA ILE A 172 -18.32 1.33 -11.93
C ILE A 172 -19.80 1.15 -11.63
N ASP A 173 -20.58 0.81 -12.66
CA ASP A 173 -21.99 0.47 -12.54
C ASP A 173 -22.15 -1.04 -12.66
N PHE A 174 -22.58 -1.71 -11.60
CA PHE A 174 -22.81 -3.15 -11.64
C PHE A 174 -24.15 -3.47 -12.30
N ASN A 175 -24.20 -4.56 -13.05
CA ASN A 175 -25.45 -5.05 -13.67
C ASN A 175 -26.52 -5.39 -12.60
N THR A 176 -26.10 -5.63 -11.36
CA THR A 176 -26.95 -5.86 -10.19
C THR A 176 -27.55 -4.58 -9.59
N GLY A 177 -27.13 -3.40 -10.07
CA GLY A 177 -27.67 -2.08 -9.72
C GLY A 177 -26.80 -1.27 -8.75
N GLU A 178 -25.84 -1.89 -8.08
CA GLU A 178 -24.85 -1.19 -7.24
C GLU A 178 -23.95 -0.28 -8.08
N LYS A 179 -23.38 0.72 -7.43
CA LYS A 179 -22.52 1.72 -8.07
C LYS A 179 -21.33 2.07 -7.20
N MET A 180 -20.16 2.20 -7.80
CA MET A 180 -18.98 2.78 -7.17
C MET A 180 -18.56 4.03 -7.94
N LEU A 181 -18.34 5.12 -7.21
CA LEU A 181 -17.82 6.38 -7.73
C LEU A 181 -16.52 6.70 -7.01
N LEU A 182 -15.50 7.06 -7.77
CA LEU A 182 -14.25 7.60 -7.26
C LEU A 182 -13.94 8.90 -8.02
N SER A 183 -13.64 9.96 -7.29
CA SER A 183 -13.37 11.29 -7.82
C SER A 183 -11.97 11.74 -7.43
N ASN A 184 -11.26 12.26 -8.41
CA ASN A 184 -9.99 12.96 -8.31
C ASN A 184 -8.99 12.22 -7.42
N MET A 185 -8.57 11.03 -7.88
CA MET A 185 -7.42 10.37 -7.31
C MET A 185 -6.16 11.00 -7.90
N THR A 186 -5.30 11.50 -7.02
CA THR A 186 -3.98 11.99 -7.38
C THR A 186 -2.94 11.23 -6.58
N GLY A 187 -1.74 11.12 -7.12
CA GLY A 187 -0.63 10.55 -6.39
C GLY A 187 0.67 11.21 -6.81
N SER A 188 1.63 11.25 -5.91
CA SER A 188 2.98 11.68 -6.23
C SER A 188 3.96 10.86 -5.41
N GLY A 189 5.18 10.72 -5.91
CA GLY A 189 6.20 10.06 -5.13
C GLY A 189 7.57 10.21 -5.75
N GLN A 190 8.57 10.03 -4.90
CA GLN A 190 9.97 10.01 -5.29
C GLN A 190 10.70 8.99 -4.42
N GLY A 191 11.54 8.19 -5.05
CA GLY A 191 12.35 7.24 -4.31
C GLY A 191 13.13 6.32 -5.21
N ARG A 192 13.68 5.27 -4.62
CA ARG A 192 14.36 4.21 -5.35
C ARG A 192 14.06 2.90 -4.67
N LYS A 193 13.97 1.84 -5.48
CA LYS A 193 14.02 0.49 -4.94
C LYS A 193 15.48 0.18 -4.61
N GLN A 194 15.78 0.00 -3.34
CA GLN A 194 17.08 -0.51 -2.89
C GLN A 194 16.83 -1.90 -2.32
N ASN A 195 17.43 -2.89 -2.96
CA ASN A 195 17.16 -4.30 -2.69
C ASN A 195 15.66 -4.60 -2.86
N SER A 196 14.96 -5.02 -1.81
CA SER A 196 13.55 -5.43 -1.85
C SER A 196 12.58 -4.43 -1.22
N PHE A 197 13.06 -3.29 -0.75
CA PHE A 197 12.24 -2.23 -0.16
C PHE A 197 12.33 -0.94 -0.98
N TRP A 198 11.25 -0.16 -0.95
CA TRP A 198 11.19 1.17 -1.52
C TRP A 198 11.69 2.18 -0.49
N LEU A 199 12.70 2.97 -0.85
CA LEU A 199 13.19 4.09 -0.06
C LEU A 199 12.75 5.39 -0.72
N GLY A 200 12.13 6.28 0.06
CA GLY A 200 11.59 7.55 -0.43
C GLY A 200 10.20 7.81 0.09
N GLU A 201 9.49 8.69 -0.60
CA GLU A 201 8.19 9.23 -0.19
C GLU A 201 7.15 8.95 -1.27
N GLN A 202 5.92 8.65 -0.84
CA GLN A 202 4.76 8.48 -1.70
C GLN A 202 3.54 9.08 -1.02
N GLU A 203 2.71 9.75 -1.80
CA GLU A 203 1.44 10.30 -1.35
C GLU A 203 0.36 9.93 -2.37
N ILE A 204 -0.78 9.46 -1.89
CA ILE A 204 -1.99 9.22 -2.68
C ILE A 204 -3.13 9.96 -2.01
N ASN A 205 -3.87 10.74 -2.79
CA ASN A 205 -5.04 11.47 -2.35
C ASN A 205 -6.26 11.04 -3.16
N ILE A 206 -7.41 10.91 -2.51
CA ILE A 206 -8.71 10.65 -3.12
C ILE A 206 -9.67 11.73 -2.60
N ALA A 207 -10.20 12.57 -3.49
CA ALA A 207 -11.11 13.63 -3.08
C ALA A 207 -12.43 13.05 -2.57
N ASP A 208 -13.03 12.11 -3.31
CA ASP A 208 -14.28 11.48 -2.93
C ASP A 208 -14.30 10.02 -3.38
N MET A 209 -14.84 9.14 -2.53
CA MET A 209 -15.21 7.78 -2.91
C MET A 209 -16.60 7.49 -2.35
N SER A 210 -17.50 6.93 -3.16
CA SER A 210 -18.84 6.55 -2.73
C SER A 210 -19.22 5.18 -3.29
N VAL A 211 -19.88 4.38 -2.45
CA VAL A 211 -20.44 3.07 -2.81
C VAL A 211 -21.93 3.10 -2.53
N PHE A 212 -22.73 2.70 -3.51
CA PHE A 212 -24.18 2.67 -3.44
C PHE A 212 -24.70 1.24 -3.64
N ASP A 213 -25.78 0.91 -2.95
CA ASP A 213 -26.52 -0.32 -3.20
C ASP A 213 -27.39 -0.24 -4.47
N SER A 214 -28.11 -1.32 -4.77
CA SER A 214 -29.01 -1.39 -5.93
C SER A 214 -30.22 -0.46 -5.83
N GLY A 215 -30.55 0.02 -4.63
CA GLY A 215 -31.57 1.05 -4.38
C GLY A 215 -31.02 2.48 -4.48
N GLN A 216 -29.75 2.66 -4.86
CA GLN A 216 -29.04 3.94 -4.88
C GLN A 216 -28.90 4.59 -3.50
N THR A 217 -28.94 3.78 -2.44
CA THR A 217 -28.64 4.23 -1.08
C THR A 217 -27.13 4.14 -0.84
N SER A 218 -26.52 5.21 -0.31
CA SER A 218 -25.09 5.22 0.01
C SER A 218 -24.79 4.22 1.13
N LEU A 219 -23.96 3.22 0.83
CA LEU A 219 -23.42 2.25 1.79
C LEU A 219 -22.15 2.76 2.46
N PHE A 220 -21.39 3.59 1.75
CA PHE A 220 -20.15 4.17 2.24
C PHE A 220 -19.83 5.42 1.43
N THR A 221 -19.39 6.49 2.10
CA THR A 221 -18.76 7.62 1.44
C THR A 221 -17.55 8.09 2.22
N MET A 222 -16.42 8.27 1.54
CA MET A 222 -15.20 8.87 2.07
C MET A 222 -14.95 10.21 1.38
N LYS A 223 -14.56 11.22 2.16
CA LYS A 223 -14.14 12.54 1.69
C LYS A 223 -12.71 12.83 2.09
N SER A 224 -11.92 13.32 1.13
CA SER A 224 -10.53 13.72 1.30
C SER A 224 -9.71 12.65 2.02
N GLY A 225 -9.67 11.46 1.41
CA GLY A 225 -8.81 10.36 1.85
C GLY A 225 -7.37 10.61 1.41
N GLN A 226 -6.41 10.33 2.27
CA GLN A 226 -4.99 10.46 1.99
C GLN A 226 -4.24 9.26 2.58
N TYR A 227 -3.28 8.77 1.80
CA TYR A 227 -2.26 7.84 2.24
C TYR A 227 -0.89 8.44 1.97
N LYS A 228 -0.04 8.52 3.01
CA LYS A 228 1.36 8.89 2.91
C LYS A 228 2.23 7.75 3.37
N PHE A 229 3.26 7.48 2.60
CA PHE A 229 4.32 6.54 2.92
C PHE A 229 5.65 7.28 2.88
N SER A 230 6.50 7.04 3.86
CA SER A 230 7.90 7.43 3.81
C SER A 230 8.77 6.31 4.33
N SER A 231 9.93 6.11 3.70
CA SER A 231 10.95 5.19 4.21
C SER A 231 12.34 5.70 3.94
N SER A 232 13.24 5.44 4.90
CA SER A 232 14.63 5.86 4.86
C SER A 232 15.55 4.76 5.35
N LEU A 233 16.79 4.78 4.85
CA LEU A 233 17.88 3.92 5.30
C LEU A 233 18.97 4.82 5.91
N ASP A 234 19.32 4.57 7.17
CA ASP A 234 20.52 5.13 7.75
C ASP A 234 21.73 4.30 7.31
N ASP A 235 22.56 4.88 6.45
CA ASP A 235 23.74 4.21 5.88
C ASP A 235 24.82 3.85 6.91
N ALA A 236 24.89 4.56 8.04
CA ALA A 236 25.89 4.33 9.07
C ALA A 236 25.49 3.18 9.99
N SER A 237 24.24 3.17 10.45
CA SER A 237 23.70 2.14 11.35
C SER A 237 23.11 0.94 10.61
N LYS A 238 22.92 1.05 9.28
CA LYS A 238 22.24 0.06 8.43
C LYS A 238 20.81 -0.23 8.93
N ARG A 239 20.10 0.81 9.37
CA ARG A 239 18.73 0.73 9.88
C ARG A 239 17.71 1.32 8.92
N VAL A 240 16.57 0.66 8.79
CA VAL A 240 15.43 1.10 7.99
C VAL A 240 14.35 1.65 8.91
N ASN A 241 13.79 2.80 8.51
CA ASN A 241 12.59 3.38 9.09
C ASN A 241 11.50 3.44 8.02
N SER A 242 10.24 3.24 8.41
CA SER A 242 9.07 3.30 7.55
C SER A 242 7.90 3.91 8.30
N GLN A 243 7.22 4.88 7.70
CA GLN A 243 6.05 5.54 8.26
C GLN A 243 4.89 5.46 7.26
N HIS A 244 3.71 5.13 7.79
CA HIS A 244 2.46 4.98 7.07
C HIS A 244 1.40 5.87 7.73
N VAL A 245 0.93 6.89 7.01
CA VAL A 245 -0.11 7.79 7.50
C VAL A 245 -1.34 7.65 6.62
N VAL A 246 -2.42 7.13 7.19
CA VAL A 246 -3.75 7.10 6.57
C VAL A 246 -4.59 8.20 7.21
N SER A 247 -5.28 8.99 6.41
CA SER A 247 -6.25 9.95 6.93
C SER A 247 -7.46 10.11 6.03
N ALA A 248 -8.59 10.51 6.62
CA ALA A 248 -9.78 10.90 5.90
C ALA A 248 -10.48 12.03 6.67
N THR A 249 -10.96 13.04 5.95
CA THR A 249 -11.67 14.15 6.60
C THR A 249 -13.04 13.71 7.09
N LYS A 250 -13.75 12.89 6.29
CA LYS A 250 -15.10 12.41 6.63
C LYS A 250 -15.36 11.03 6.06
N LEU A 251 -15.99 10.18 6.86
CA LEU A 251 -16.49 8.86 6.52
C LEU A 251 -17.97 8.80 6.89
N LEU A 252 -18.82 8.43 5.94
CA LEU A 252 -20.26 8.30 6.10
C LEU A 252 -20.64 6.83 5.89
N MET A 253 -21.30 6.25 6.88
CA MET A 253 -21.82 4.89 6.85
C MET A 253 -23.31 4.92 7.25
N PRO A 254 -24.13 3.91 6.90
CA PRO A 254 -25.52 3.83 7.34
C PRO A 254 -25.69 3.89 8.87
N GLU A 255 -24.67 3.46 9.61
CA GLU A 255 -24.68 3.33 11.07
C GLU A 255 -24.17 4.60 11.79
N GLY A 256 -23.60 5.58 11.07
CA GLY A 256 -23.06 6.80 11.67
C GLY A 256 -21.99 7.48 10.81
N GLU A 257 -21.40 8.54 11.36
CA GLU A 257 -20.32 9.27 10.71
C GLU A 257 -19.05 9.35 11.57
N ALA A 258 -17.91 9.40 10.88
CA ALA A 258 -16.61 9.61 11.49
C ALA A 258 -15.87 10.73 10.76
N ASP A 259 -15.38 11.72 11.51
CA ASP A 259 -14.62 12.84 11.00
C ASP A 259 -13.18 12.79 11.52
N ASN A 260 -12.28 13.41 10.75
CA ASN A 260 -10.86 13.57 11.08
C ASN A 260 -10.15 12.26 11.47
N LEU A 261 -10.41 11.19 10.72
CA LEU A 261 -9.68 9.93 10.89
C LEU A 261 -8.21 10.17 10.54
N ILE A 262 -7.31 9.82 11.46
CA ILE A 262 -5.86 9.78 11.25
C ILE A 262 -5.30 8.52 11.90
N VAL A 263 -4.47 7.79 11.17
CA VAL A 263 -3.68 6.65 11.66
C VAL A 263 -2.26 6.84 11.16
N ASP A 264 -1.33 7.15 12.05
CA ASP A 264 0.09 7.38 11.80
C ASP A 264 0.89 6.27 12.49
N LEU A 265 1.32 5.29 11.70
CA LEU A 265 2.05 4.11 12.12
C LEU A 265 3.49 4.16 11.64
N GLU A 266 4.44 3.92 12.53
CA GLU A 266 5.87 3.94 12.24
C GLU A 266 6.54 2.66 12.70
N PHE A 267 7.37 2.09 11.82
CA PHE A 267 8.30 1.02 12.11
C PHE A 267 9.70 1.61 12.01
N GLY A 268 10.50 1.47 13.07
CA GLY A 268 11.81 2.09 13.09
C GLY A 268 12.90 1.23 13.69
N ASP A 269 14.12 1.63 13.38
CA ASP A 269 15.36 0.95 13.74
C ASP A 269 15.43 -0.51 13.27
N LEU A 270 14.78 -0.88 12.16
CA LEU A 270 14.84 -2.25 11.64
C LEU A 270 16.22 -2.53 11.05
N ASP A 271 16.87 -3.64 11.43
CA ASP A 271 18.11 -4.07 10.76
C ASP A 271 17.84 -4.33 9.28
N SER A 272 18.49 -3.56 8.40
CA SER A 272 18.18 -3.57 6.96
C SER A 272 18.38 -4.92 6.31
N HIS A 273 19.40 -5.68 6.72
CA HIS A 273 19.70 -6.97 6.10
C HIS A 273 18.68 -8.02 6.50
N SER A 274 18.45 -8.18 7.80
CA SER A 274 17.50 -9.18 8.29
C SER A 274 16.07 -8.86 7.89
N PHE A 275 15.68 -7.59 7.92
CA PHE A 275 14.36 -7.18 7.44
C PHE A 275 14.17 -7.51 5.96
N GLU A 276 15.17 -7.25 5.12
CA GLU A 276 15.12 -7.57 3.70
C GLU A 276 14.95 -9.08 3.43
N GLN A 277 15.71 -9.93 4.14
CA GLN A 277 15.59 -11.39 3.97
C GLN A 277 14.19 -11.89 4.33
N LEU A 278 13.62 -11.38 5.43
CA LEU A 278 12.27 -11.75 5.87
C LEU A 278 11.19 -11.28 4.88
N VAL A 279 11.29 -10.05 4.39
CA VAL A 279 10.37 -9.52 3.37
C VAL A 279 10.47 -10.32 2.07
N ASN A 280 11.68 -10.65 1.62
CA ASN A 280 11.89 -11.47 0.43
C ASN A 280 11.29 -12.86 0.56
N MET A 281 11.47 -13.49 1.72
CA MET A 281 10.90 -14.80 1.99
C MET A 281 9.38 -14.76 1.92
N TYR A 282 8.76 -13.73 2.50
CA TYR A 282 7.31 -13.54 2.47
C TYR A 282 6.78 -13.26 1.05
N GLN A 283 7.45 -12.39 0.29
CA GLN A 283 7.02 -12.01 -1.06
C GLN A 283 7.13 -13.15 -2.08
N ASN A 284 8.13 -14.03 -1.92
CA ASN A 284 8.38 -15.10 -2.89
C ASN A 284 7.69 -16.42 -2.55
N ASN A 285 7.15 -16.57 -1.33
CA ASN A 285 6.52 -17.80 -0.87
C ASN A 285 5.09 -17.54 -0.36
N PRO A 286 4.06 -17.75 -1.21
CA PRO A 286 2.66 -17.58 -0.83
C PRO A 286 2.24 -18.45 0.36
N VAL A 287 2.92 -19.59 0.54
CA VAL A 287 2.78 -20.48 1.69
C VAL A 287 4.17 -20.78 2.24
N LEU A 288 4.43 -20.37 3.48
CA LEU A 288 5.71 -20.65 4.15
C LEU A 288 5.81 -22.14 4.46
N THR A 289 6.86 -22.78 3.95
CA THR A 289 7.19 -24.16 4.29
C THR A 289 7.99 -24.22 5.60
N ALA A 290 8.11 -25.42 6.18
CA ALA A 290 8.98 -25.62 7.34
C ALA A 290 10.45 -25.27 7.05
N ALA A 291 10.91 -25.42 5.81
CA ALA A 291 12.25 -25.04 5.40
C ALA A 291 12.43 -23.51 5.39
N ASP A 292 11.41 -22.77 4.94
CA ASP A 292 11.41 -21.31 4.95
C ASP A 292 11.46 -20.78 6.37
N VAL A 293 10.62 -21.33 7.26
CA VAL A 293 10.64 -20.99 8.70
C VAL A 293 12.02 -21.25 9.30
N GLN A 294 12.66 -22.37 8.98
CA GLN A 294 14.01 -22.68 9.47
C GLN A 294 15.07 -21.71 8.93
N ALA A 295 14.93 -21.26 7.69
CA ALA A 295 15.80 -20.28 7.07
C ALA A 295 15.60 -18.86 7.65
N ALA A 296 14.41 -18.53 8.15
CA ALA A 296 14.11 -17.23 8.75
C ALA A 296 14.69 -17.06 10.15
N ILE A 297 14.99 -18.15 10.86
CA ILE A 297 15.43 -18.12 12.27
C ILE A 297 16.61 -17.16 12.50
N PRO A 298 17.71 -17.20 11.73
CA PRO A 298 18.84 -16.29 11.93
C PRO A 298 18.48 -14.82 11.74
N ASP A 299 17.58 -14.51 10.80
CA ASP A 299 17.15 -13.14 10.52
C ASP A 299 16.19 -12.62 11.59
N VAL A 300 15.26 -13.45 12.07
CA VAL A 300 14.43 -13.12 13.23
C VAL A 300 15.32 -12.87 14.46
N GLU A 301 16.28 -13.76 14.70
CA GLU A 301 17.20 -13.64 15.84
C GLU A 301 18.04 -12.35 15.76
N THR A 302 18.53 -12.01 14.57
CA THR A 302 19.28 -10.77 14.34
C THR A 302 18.41 -9.54 14.51
N LEU A 303 17.18 -9.55 13.98
CA LEU A 303 16.25 -8.43 14.10
C LEU A 303 15.95 -8.09 15.57
N PHE A 304 15.65 -9.10 16.39
CA PHE A 304 15.43 -8.91 17.83
C PHE A 304 16.71 -8.52 18.57
N SER A 305 17.85 -9.14 18.26
CA SER A 305 19.13 -8.82 18.88
C SER A 305 19.57 -7.38 18.58
N LYS A 306 19.28 -6.89 17.38
CA LYS A 306 19.56 -5.52 16.95
C LYS A 306 18.55 -4.53 17.52
N GLY A 307 17.38 -4.98 17.97
CA GLY A 307 16.31 -4.12 18.46
C GLY A 307 15.62 -3.35 17.35
N PHE A 308 14.37 -2.95 17.60
CA PHE A 308 13.52 -2.17 16.70
C PHE A 308 12.34 -1.60 17.49
N TYR A 309 11.56 -0.70 16.90
CA TYR A 309 10.31 -0.24 17.49
C TYR A 309 9.14 -0.22 16.51
N LEU A 310 7.94 -0.29 17.09
CA LEU A 310 6.67 -0.04 16.45
C LEU A 310 5.97 1.09 17.21
N SER A 311 5.50 2.10 16.51
CA SER A 311 4.87 3.28 17.10
C SER A 311 3.58 3.63 16.38
N MET A 312 2.49 3.80 17.12
CA MET A 312 1.34 4.57 16.69
C MET A 312 1.56 6.00 17.14
N ASN A 313 2.12 6.83 16.26
CA ASN A 313 2.42 8.23 16.55
C ASN A 313 1.13 9.04 16.75
N LYS A 314 0.07 8.67 16.04
CA LYS A 314 -1.28 9.23 16.22
C LYS A 314 -2.34 8.31 15.65
N MET A 315 -3.27 7.86 16.48
CA MET A 315 -4.58 7.36 16.06
C MET A 315 -5.62 8.34 16.56
N ALA A 316 -6.41 8.93 15.69
CA ALA A 316 -7.44 9.89 16.06
C ALA A 316 -8.69 9.72 15.20
N VAL A 317 -9.86 9.87 15.83
CA VAL A 317 -11.15 9.90 15.14
C VAL A 317 -12.17 10.68 15.97
N THR A 318 -13.07 11.39 15.30
CA THR A 318 -14.25 12.01 15.92
C THR A 318 -15.50 11.31 15.40
N LEU A 319 -16.24 10.62 16.28
CA LEU A 319 -17.51 9.97 15.94
C LEU A 319 -18.67 10.93 16.24
N ASP A 320 -19.60 11.08 15.29
CA ASP A 320 -20.87 11.81 15.44
C ASP A 320 -20.73 13.17 16.18
N ASP A 321 -19.78 14.01 15.75
CA ASP A 321 -19.43 15.36 16.26
C ASP A 321 -18.92 15.48 17.72
N LYS A 322 -19.17 14.49 18.58
CA LYS A 322 -18.89 14.59 20.03
C LYS A 322 -17.98 13.48 20.57
N GLY A 323 -17.82 12.41 19.82
CA GLY A 323 -17.08 11.22 20.22
C GLY A 323 -15.62 11.25 19.79
N GLN A 324 -14.79 12.07 20.43
CA GLN A 324 -13.35 12.08 20.17
C GLN A 324 -12.64 10.90 20.85
N PHE A 325 -11.81 10.21 20.07
CA PHE A 325 -10.85 9.20 20.51
C PHE A 325 -9.46 9.56 19.99
N GLU A 326 -8.46 9.51 20.86
CA GLU A 326 -7.06 9.66 20.48
C GLU A 326 -6.22 8.57 21.16
N SER A 327 -5.22 8.03 20.47
CA SER A 327 -4.27 7.09 21.04
C SER A 327 -2.89 7.25 20.43
N THR A 328 -1.88 7.18 21.28
CA THR A 328 -0.48 7.06 20.91
C THR A 328 0.15 5.94 21.70
N TRP A 329 0.99 5.14 21.07
CA TRP A 329 1.76 4.13 21.78
C TRP A 329 3.05 3.83 21.04
N LYS A 330 4.06 3.43 21.80
CA LYS A 330 5.33 2.95 21.25
C LYS A 330 5.73 1.68 21.99
N ILE A 331 6.06 0.65 21.23
CA ILE A 331 6.59 -0.62 21.73
C ILE A 331 7.98 -0.79 21.13
N THR A 332 8.97 -1.03 21.98
CA THR A 332 10.38 -1.15 21.60
C THR A 332 10.92 -2.50 22.05
N VAL A 333 11.54 -3.21 21.13
CA VAL A 333 12.44 -4.32 21.41
C VAL A 333 13.84 -3.71 21.60
N PRO A 334 14.41 -3.73 22.80
CA PRO A 334 15.72 -3.14 23.02
C PRO A 334 16.82 -3.97 22.35
N GLU A 335 17.90 -3.30 21.94
CA GLU A 335 19.12 -3.98 21.47
C GLU A 335 19.69 -4.91 22.56
N GLY A 336 20.16 -6.09 22.14
CA GLY A 336 20.59 -7.18 23.01
C GLY A 336 19.50 -8.19 23.37
N THR A 337 18.29 -8.08 22.82
CA THR A 337 17.23 -9.09 23.02
C THR A 337 17.54 -10.35 22.20
N SER A 338 18.17 -11.35 22.83
CA SER A 338 18.63 -12.57 22.14
C SER A 338 17.97 -13.85 22.66
N ASN A 339 18.17 -14.94 21.92
CA ASN A 339 17.59 -16.28 22.05
C ASN A 339 16.07 -16.32 21.96
N VAL A 340 15.45 -15.38 21.23
CA VAL A 340 13.98 -15.30 21.11
C VAL A 340 13.40 -16.48 20.33
N THR A 341 14.16 -17.01 19.37
CA THR A 341 13.74 -18.17 18.58
C THR A 341 13.80 -19.48 19.38
N GLN A 342 14.68 -19.54 20.39
CA GLN A 342 14.82 -20.70 21.29
C GLN A 342 13.90 -20.60 22.50
N ASN A 343 13.63 -19.38 22.97
CA ASN A 343 12.77 -19.11 24.11
C ASN A 343 11.87 -17.89 23.85
N PRO A 344 10.75 -18.06 23.09
CA PRO A 344 9.82 -16.97 22.78
C PRO A 344 9.21 -16.30 24.01
N ALA A 345 9.20 -16.98 25.16
CA ALA A 345 8.70 -16.41 26.41
C ALA A 345 9.53 -15.21 26.91
N MET A 346 10.74 -15.00 26.39
CA MET A 346 11.58 -13.85 26.74
C MET A 346 11.18 -12.55 26.02
N ILE A 347 10.36 -12.63 24.97
CA ILE A 347 9.98 -11.45 24.18
C ILE A 347 9.20 -10.46 25.05
N LEU A 348 8.10 -10.91 25.67
CA LEU A 348 7.21 -10.03 26.43
C LEU A 348 7.91 -9.32 27.60
N PRO A 349 8.74 -10.00 28.43
CA PRO A 349 9.51 -9.32 29.47
C PRO A 349 10.51 -8.29 28.95
N ALA A 350 11.05 -8.48 27.74
CA ALA A 350 12.04 -7.57 27.16
C ALA A 350 11.43 -6.31 26.55
N LEU A 351 10.13 -6.32 26.22
CA LEU A 351 9.46 -5.18 25.62
C LEU A 351 9.44 -3.98 26.58
N THR A 352 9.72 -2.82 26.03
CA THR A 352 9.57 -1.52 26.70
C THR A 352 8.66 -0.62 25.88
N GLY A 353 8.06 0.40 26.51
CA GLY A 353 7.17 1.27 25.76
C GLY A 353 6.29 2.19 26.58
N ASN A 354 5.42 2.90 25.89
CA ASN A 354 4.43 3.79 26.48
C ASN A 354 3.11 3.69 25.73
N LEU A 355 2.02 3.96 26.45
CA LEU A 355 0.65 4.03 25.96
C LEU A 355 0.01 5.28 26.55
N ASP A 356 -0.60 6.09 25.69
CA ASP A 356 -1.43 7.23 26.06
C ASP A 356 -2.70 7.19 25.20
N THR A 357 -3.86 7.04 25.83
CA THR A 357 -5.16 6.95 25.15
C THR A 357 -6.19 7.85 25.81
N PHE A 358 -6.90 8.62 25.02
CA PHE A 358 -7.93 9.56 25.43
C PHE A 358 -9.30 9.19 24.84
N PHE A 359 -10.33 9.23 25.68
CA PHE A 359 -11.73 9.10 25.31
C PHE A 359 -12.49 10.34 25.80
N SER A 360 -13.10 11.11 24.91
CA SER A 360 -13.92 12.26 25.33
C SER A 360 -15.18 11.83 26.10
N ASN A 361 -15.70 12.74 26.94
CA ASN A 361 -16.98 12.52 27.63
C ASN A 361 -18.13 12.19 26.64
N GLY A 362 -18.18 12.88 25.50
CA GLY A 362 -19.19 12.64 24.47
C GLY A 362 -19.14 11.22 23.89
N LEU A 363 -17.94 10.66 23.71
CA LEU A 363 -17.77 9.29 23.23
C LEU A 363 -18.35 8.28 24.23
N VAL A 364 -18.06 8.45 25.52
CA VAL A 364 -18.49 7.53 26.58
C VAL A 364 -20.00 7.59 26.82
N GLU A 365 -20.58 8.79 26.71
CA GLU A 365 -22.03 9.00 26.80
C GLU A 365 -22.78 8.35 25.64
N GLN A 366 -22.22 8.44 24.43
CA GLN A 366 -22.86 7.96 23.21
C GLN A 366 -22.76 6.45 23.02
N TYR A 367 -21.71 5.81 23.54
CA TYR A 367 -21.46 4.38 23.34
C TYR A 367 -21.41 3.63 24.69
N PRO A 368 -22.55 3.12 25.20
CA PRO A 368 -22.64 2.47 26.51
C PRO A 368 -21.71 1.28 26.72
N PHE A 369 -21.29 0.59 25.65
CA PHE A 369 -20.34 -0.52 25.74
C PHE A 369 -18.94 -0.04 26.17
N ILE A 370 -18.54 1.18 25.79
CA ILE A 370 -17.26 1.79 26.22
C ILE A 370 -17.35 2.16 27.69
N LYS A 371 -18.49 2.70 28.11
CA LYS A 371 -18.73 3.13 29.49
C LYS A 371 -18.48 2.02 30.50
N GLN A 372 -18.92 0.79 30.24
CA GLN A 372 -18.67 -0.32 31.16
C GLN A 372 -17.16 -0.54 31.39
N GLY A 373 -16.37 -0.57 30.31
CA GLY A 373 -14.91 -0.73 30.41
C GLY A 373 -14.25 0.44 31.14
N ILE A 374 -14.73 1.66 30.93
CA ILE A 374 -14.24 2.86 31.62
C ILE A 374 -14.60 2.83 33.10
N ASP A 375 -15.83 2.47 33.47
CA ASP A 375 -16.27 2.38 34.87
C ASP A 375 -15.45 1.33 35.64
N GLU A 376 -15.18 0.18 35.03
CA GLU A 376 -14.32 -0.87 35.60
C GLU A 376 -12.87 -0.37 35.74
N ALA A 377 -12.32 0.27 34.72
CA ALA A 377 -10.95 0.78 34.72
C ALA A 377 -10.77 1.98 35.67
N MET A 378 -11.80 2.81 35.88
CA MET A 378 -11.82 3.84 36.92
C MET A 378 -11.84 3.22 38.32
N ALA A 379 -12.65 2.18 38.55
CA ALA A 379 -12.69 1.48 39.84
C ALA A 379 -11.35 0.82 40.20
N MET A 380 -10.59 0.41 39.18
CA MET A 380 -9.22 -0.10 39.32
C MET A 380 -8.15 1.01 39.32
N GLU A 381 -8.54 2.29 39.20
CA GLU A 381 -7.64 3.44 39.15
C GLU A 381 -6.65 3.42 37.96
N PHE A 382 -7.01 2.77 36.84
CA PHE A 382 -6.23 2.75 35.60
C PHE A 382 -6.47 3.96 34.70
N ILE A 383 -7.52 4.72 34.99
CA ILE A 383 -7.97 5.87 34.19
C ILE A 383 -8.04 7.09 35.09
N SER A 384 -7.55 8.22 34.60
CA SER A 384 -7.83 9.54 35.17
C SER A 384 -8.93 10.24 34.38
N GLN A 385 -9.85 10.91 35.07
CA GLN A 385 -10.92 11.71 34.44
C GLN A 385 -10.66 13.20 34.63
N ASP A 386 -10.88 13.99 33.58
CA ASP A 386 -10.91 15.46 33.62
C ASP A 386 -12.20 16.01 32.99
N ASP A 387 -12.30 17.34 32.87
CA ASP A 387 -13.48 18.01 32.31
C ASP A 387 -13.74 17.64 30.82
N LYS A 388 -12.72 17.15 30.11
CA LYS A 388 -12.79 16.82 28.68
C LYS A 388 -13.09 15.33 28.45
N GLY A 389 -12.62 14.46 29.33
CA GLY A 389 -12.84 13.02 29.18
C GLY A 389 -12.00 12.16 30.11
N TYR A 390 -11.64 10.99 29.60
CA TYR A 390 -10.99 9.90 30.30
C TYR A 390 -9.66 9.60 29.63
N GLN A 391 -8.62 9.50 30.44
CA GLN A 391 -7.24 9.35 29.99
C GLN A 391 -6.62 8.11 30.61
N ILE A 392 -6.01 7.29 29.76
CA ILE A 392 -5.21 6.12 30.13
C ILE A 392 -3.76 6.44 29.84
N ARG A 393 -2.88 6.22 30.83
CA ARG A 393 -1.43 6.30 30.65
C ARG A 393 -0.76 5.12 31.32
N ALA A 394 0.08 4.42 30.56
CA ALA A 394 0.84 3.30 31.08
C ALA A 394 2.22 3.20 30.42
N GLU A 395 3.18 2.72 31.18
CA GLU A 395 4.51 2.34 30.71
C GLU A 395 4.55 0.81 30.55
N LEU A 396 5.01 0.31 29.40
CA LEU A 396 5.27 -1.10 29.21
C LEU A 396 6.67 -1.42 29.78
N LYS A 397 6.71 -2.27 30.80
CA LYS A 397 7.94 -2.66 31.48
C LYS A 397 7.84 -4.07 32.06
N ASP A 398 8.87 -4.88 31.84
CA ASP A 398 8.97 -6.26 32.34
C ASP A 398 7.71 -7.10 31.99
N GLY A 399 7.14 -6.90 30.80
CA GLY A 399 5.92 -7.59 30.33
C GLY A 399 4.61 -7.12 30.98
N ASN A 400 4.64 -5.99 31.71
CA ASN A 400 3.47 -5.41 32.37
C ASN A 400 3.24 -3.97 31.90
N LEU A 401 1.97 -3.57 31.82
CA LEU A 401 1.59 -2.16 31.81
C LEU A 401 1.60 -1.63 33.24
N VAL A 402 2.43 -0.63 33.49
CA VAL A 402 2.57 0.06 34.77
C VAL A 402 1.85 1.41 34.66
N PHE A 403 0.78 1.57 35.44
CA PHE A 403 -0.03 2.79 35.46
C PHE A 403 0.56 3.84 36.40
N GLU A 404 0.11 5.09 36.31
CA GLU A 404 0.62 6.21 37.12
C GLU A 404 0.50 5.96 38.65
N ASN A 405 -0.51 5.20 39.08
CA ASN A 405 -0.70 4.80 40.47
C ASN A 405 0.22 3.65 40.93
N GLY A 406 1.07 3.12 40.04
CA GLY A 406 1.99 2.02 40.30
C GLY A 406 1.37 0.62 40.18
N GLN A 407 0.07 0.50 39.88
CA GLN A 407 -0.55 -0.79 39.60
C GLN A 407 0.01 -1.39 38.30
N LYS A 408 0.02 -2.72 38.24
CA LYS A 408 0.61 -3.48 37.12
C LYS A 408 -0.40 -4.47 36.55
N ILE A 409 -0.58 -4.44 35.24
CA ILE A 409 -1.37 -5.43 34.51
C ILE A 409 -0.44 -6.18 33.55
N PRO A 410 -0.40 -7.52 33.58
CA PRO A 410 0.32 -8.29 32.57
C PRO A 410 -0.21 -8.00 31.17
N LEU A 411 0.66 -7.66 30.21
CA LEU A 411 0.25 -7.32 28.85
C LEU A 411 -0.60 -8.44 28.19
N MET A 412 -0.27 -9.70 28.49
CA MET A 412 -1.00 -10.86 28.00
C MET A 412 -2.46 -10.94 28.46
N ALA A 413 -2.78 -10.38 29.63
CA ALA A 413 -4.16 -10.33 30.12
C ALA A 413 -5.05 -9.45 29.24
N ILE A 414 -4.45 -8.48 28.53
CA ILE A 414 -5.13 -7.57 27.60
C ILE A 414 -5.17 -8.17 26.18
N LEU A 415 -4.08 -8.81 25.74
CA LEU A 415 -3.98 -9.39 24.39
C LEU A 415 -4.85 -10.64 24.20
N LEU A 416 -5.00 -11.49 25.23
CA LEU A 416 -5.77 -12.74 25.11
C LEU A 416 -7.25 -12.52 24.74
N PRO A 417 -8.01 -11.61 25.40
CA PRO A 417 -9.37 -11.29 24.98
C PRO A 417 -9.44 -10.74 23.56
N ALA A 418 -8.50 -9.87 23.17
CA ALA A 418 -8.46 -9.28 21.83
C ALA A 418 -8.19 -10.30 20.71
N MET A 419 -7.38 -11.33 20.99
CA MET A 419 -7.11 -12.43 20.03
C MET A 419 -8.20 -13.51 19.99
N MET A 420 -9.09 -13.55 20.99
CA MET A 420 -10.19 -14.53 21.07
C MET A 420 -11.54 -13.96 20.64
N GLN A 421 -11.61 -12.67 20.29
CA GLN A 421 -12.78 -12.11 19.62
C GLN A 421 -12.75 -12.53 18.13
N PRO A 422 -13.78 -13.25 17.64
CA PRO A 422 -13.83 -13.76 16.27
C PRO A 422 -14.02 -12.66 15.21
#